data_AF-A0A2R6DTR3-F1
#
_entry.id   AF-A0A2R6DTR3-F1
#
_cell.length_a   1.000
_cell.length_b   1.000
_cell.length_c   1.000
_cell.angle_alpha   90.00
_cell.angle_beta   90.00
_cell.angle_gamma   90.00
#
_symmetry.space_group_name_H-M   'P 1'
#
loop_
_entity.id
_entity.type
_entity.pdbx_description
1 polymer ?
#
loop_
_entity_poly.entity_id
_entity_poly.type
_entity_poly.pdbx_seq_one_letter_code
_entity_poly.pdbx_strand_id
1 'polypeptide(L)'
;MSEDETKFVDATGDYCRVVRGGEPVAEPRWRSSRVVLTNRRLVLADSDGNTSLPHERIELTDVPEGLPSGFAADSATALSVGEDVFLVDAEVEGFDREYCRAALDAEVILVKHPAVVGGVVQDTEWSKARFRFAEDRVRLALPGGESASFPVEDVGTVESATETVMDDQRPVVRVGHTDD
;
A
#
# COMPACT_ATOMS: atom_id res chain seq x y z
N MET A 1 -14.29 -2.74 16.25
CA MET A 1 -14.17 -2.08 14.93
C MET A 1 -15.16 -0.94 14.92
N SER A 2 -14.75 0.26 14.56
CA SER A 2 -15.70 1.37 14.35
C SER A 2 -16.48 1.13 13.06
N GLU A 3 -17.59 1.87 12.86
CA GLU A 3 -18.49 1.67 11.70
C GLU A 3 -17.82 1.87 10.34
N ASP A 4 -16.67 2.53 10.29
CA ASP A 4 -15.94 2.87 9.05
C ASP A 4 -14.66 2.03 8.82
N GLU A 5 -14.28 1.14 9.75
CA GLU A 5 -13.07 0.30 9.62
C GLU A 5 -13.43 -1.03 8.94
N THR A 6 -12.99 -1.23 7.71
CA THR A 6 -13.23 -2.45 6.93
C THR A 6 -12.00 -3.35 6.97
N LYS A 7 -12.22 -4.66 7.16
CA LYS A 7 -11.17 -5.67 7.23
C LYS A 7 -10.96 -6.32 5.85
N PHE A 8 -9.71 -6.37 5.42
CA PHE A 8 -9.29 -6.95 4.13
C PHE A 8 -8.62 -8.31 4.33
N VAL A 9 -7.71 -8.41 5.30
CA VAL A 9 -7.01 -9.65 5.64
C VAL A 9 -7.26 -9.99 7.11
N ASP A 10 -7.43 -11.27 7.38
CA ASP A 10 -7.51 -11.86 8.70
C ASP A 10 -6.93 -13.28 8.62
N ALA A 11 -5.63 -13.39 8.87
CA ALA A 11 -4.89 -14.62 8.67
C ALA A 11 -4.00 -14.93 9.88
N THR A 12 -3.62 -16.19 10.01
CA THR A 12 -2.46 -16.56 10.83
C THR A 12 -1.19 -16.13 10.11
N GLY A 13 -0.13 -15.86 10.85
CA GLY A 13 1.17 -15.59 10.28
C GLY A 13 2.22 -15.40 11.36
N ASP A 14 3.45 -15.14 10.95
CA ASP A 14 4.53 -14.76 11.83
C ASP A 14 4.97 -13.34 11.51
N TYR A 15 5.47 -12.64 12.53
CA TYR A 15 6.17 -11.38 12.30
C TYR A 15 7.47 -11.32 13.09
N CYS A 16 8.42 -10.53 12.60
CA CYS A 16 9.70 -10.34 13.23
C CYS A 16 10.13 -8.88 13.09
N ARG A 17 10.75 -8.32 14.13
CA ARG A 17 11.42 -7.02 14.01
C ARG A 17 12.90 -7.27 13.76
N VAL A 18 13.39 -6.78 12.63
CA VAL A 18 14.77 -6.99 12.16
C VAL A 18 15.63 -5.73 12.28
N VAL A 19 15.02 -4.55 12.35
CA VAL A 19 15.70 -3.28 12.67
C VAL A 19 14.95 -2.60 13.81
N ARG A 20 15.70 -2.05 14.78
CA ARG A 20 15.18 -1.29 15.91
C ARG A 20 15.92 0.02 16.06
N GLY A 21 15.25 1.14 15.82
CA GLY A 21 15.86 2.47 15.91
C GLY A 21 17.07 2.62 14.99
N GLY A 22 16.96 2.12 13.76
CA GLY A 22 18.01 2.14 12.74
C GLY A 22 19.09 1.07 12.87
N GLU A 23 19.14 0.34 13.99
CA GLU A 23 20.15 -0.69 14.25
C GLU A 23 19.61 -2.10 13.94
N PRO A 24 20.38 -2.96 13.24
CA PRO A 24 20.02 -4.36 13.05
C PRO A 24 19.84 -5.09 14.38
N VAL A 25 18.77 -5.89 14.49
CA VAL A 25 18.53 -6.75 15.64
C VAL A 25 19.46 -7.95 15.53
N ALA A 26 20.36 -8.14 16.52
CA ALA A 26 21.37 -9.19 16.49
C ALA A 26 20.78 -10.62 16.49
N GLU A 27 19.68 -10.83 17.21
CA GLU A 27 18.94 -12.09 17.27
C GLU A 27 17.46 -11.86 16.94
N PRO A 28 17.12 -11.64 15.66
CA PRO A 28 15.72 -11.49 15.26
C PRO A 28 15.00 -12.83 15.46
N ARG A 29 13.77 -12.78 15.99
CA ARG A 29 12.95 -13.96 16.24
C ARG A 29 11.55 -13.77 15.67
N TRP A 30 11.11 -14.75 14.90
CA TRP A 30 9.72 -14.87 14.45
C TRP A 30 8.79 -15.08 15.65
N ARG A 31 7.64 -14.41 15.60
CA ARG A 31 6.59 -14.49 16.60
C ARG A 31 5.29 -14.83 15.90
N SER A 32 4.69 -15.94 16.31
CA SER A 32 3.38 -16.33 15.80
C SER A 32 2.32 -15.35 16.22
N SER A 33 1.52 -14.94 15.24
CA SER A 33 0.57 -13.86 15.36
C SER A 33 -0.65 -14.11 14.49
N ARG A 34 -1.71 -13.38 14.82
CA ARG A 34 -2.81 -13.12 13.89
C ARG A 34 -2.52 -11.79 13.20
N VAL A 35 -2.46 -11.83 11.88
CA VAL A 35 -2.24 -10.67 11.02
C VAL A 35 -3.59 -10.16 10.54
N VAL A 36 -3.96 -8.96 10.96
CA VAL A 36 -5.22 -8.32 10.57
C VAL A 36 -4.92 -7.03 9.82
N LEU A 37 -5.34 -6.96 8.56
CA LEU A 37 -5.21 -5.78 7.73
C LEU A 37 -6.58 -5.14 7.52
N THR A 38 -6.64 -3.83 7.71
CA THR A 38 -7.85 -3.02 7.55
C THR A 38 -7.58 -1.85 6.62
N ASN A 39 -8.60 -1.08 6.23
CA ASN A 39 -8.40 0.19 5.53
C ASN A 39 -7.74 1.30 6.37
N ARG A 40 -7.36 1.04 7.63
CA ARG A 40 -6.75 2.06 8.52
C ARG A 40 -5.38 1.69 9.06
N ARG A 41 -5.16 0.40 9.24
CA ARG A 41 -4.01 -0.12 9.98
C ARG A 41 -3.76 -1.59 9.69
N LEU A 42 -2.52 -1.98 9.94
CA LEU A 42 -2.09 -3.34 10.19
C LEU A 42 -2.10 -3.62 11.70
N VAL A 43 -2.63 -4.76 12.10
CA VAL A 43 -2.58 -5.26 13.48
C VAL A 43 -1.88 -6.62 13.51
N LEU A 44 -0.84 -6.72 14.32
CA LEU A 44 -0.11 -7.95 14.60
C LEU A 44 -0.42 -8.34 16.05
N ALA A 45 -1.21 -9.39 16.24
CA ALA A 45 -1.68 -9.82 17.56
C ALA A 45 -1.03 -11.16 17.94
N ASP A 46 -0.30 -11.18 19.05
CA ASP A 46 0.34 -12.40 19.57
C ASP A 46 0.05 -12.61 21.06
N SER A 47 0.75 -13.56 21.68
CA SER A 47 0.55 -13.91 23.09
C SER A 47 0.85 -12.78 24.07
N ASP A 48 1.70 -11.81 23.69
CA ASP A 48 2.12 -10.71 24.56
C ASP A 48 1.25 -9.45 24.33
N GLY A 49 0.44 -9.43 23.27
CA GLY A 49 -0.56 -8.40 23.02
C GLY A 49 -0.68 -8.01 21.55
N ASN A 50 -1.26 -6.83 21.31
CA ASN A 50 -1.53 -6.32 19.96
C ASN A 50 -0.60 -5.15 19.63
N THR A 51 0.11 -5.28 18.51
CA THR A 51 0.83 -4.17 17.85
C THR A 51 -0.07 -3.61 16.74
N SER A 52 -0.52 -2.37 16.89
CA SER A 52 -1.38 -1.67 15.91
C SER A 52 -0.58 -0.58 15.21
N LEU A 53 -0.39 -0.72 13.90
CA LEU A 53 0.40 0.16 13.05
C LEU A 53 -0.52 0.87 12.04
N PRO A 54 -0.76 2.18 12.16
CA PRO A 54 -1.55 2.93 11.18
C PRO A 54 -0.80 3.06 9.85
N HIS A 55 -1.54 3.00 8.73
CA HIS A 55 -0.95 3.02 7.38
C HIS A 55 -0.07 4.24 7.11
N GLU A 56 -0.44 5.39 7.67
CA GLU A 56 0.32 6.65 7.55
C GLU A 56 1.78 6.57 8.06
N ARG A 57 2.12 5.52 8.82
CA ARG A 57 3.47 5.32 9.39
C ARG A 57 4.21 4.14 8.78
N ILE A 58 3.58 3.42 7.86
CA ILE A 58 4.14 2.20 7.28
C ILE A 58 4.55 2.49 5.85
N GLU A 59 5.79 2.15 5.50
CA GLU A 59 6.24 2.12 4.12
C GLU A 59 6.65 0.69 3.76
N LEU A 60 6.30 0.25 2.55
CA LEU A 60 6.88 -0.97 1.99
C LEU A 60 8.35 -0.71 1.69
N THR A 61 9.19 -1.66 2.06
CA THR A 61 10.64 -1.56 1.85
C THR A 61 11.19 -2.91 1.41
N ASP A 62 12.45 -2.94 1.00
CA ASP A 62 13.16 -4.18 0.77
C ASP A 62 13.54 -4.83 2.10
N VAL A 63 13.71 -6.15 2.09
CA VAL A 63 14.28 -6.86 3.24
C VAL A 63 15.67 -6.28 3.53
N PRO A 64 15.95 -5.80 4.76
CA PRO A 64 17.23 -5.19 5.07
C PRO A 64 18.41 -6.14 4.83
N GLU A 65 19.51 -5.59 4.35
CA GLU A 65 20.78 -6.31 4.29
C GLU A 65 21.29 -6.62 5.70
N GLY A 66 22.11 -7.66 5.84
CA GLY A 66 22.77 -7.99 7.12
C GLY A 66 21.94 -8.84 8.09
N LEU A 67 20.86 -9.46 7.61
CA LEU A 67 20.19 -10.52 8.38
C LEU A 67 21.16 -11.68 8.69
N PRO A 68 20.98 -12.38 9.83
CA PRO A 68 21.78 -13.56 10.14
C PRO A 68 21.73 -14.60 9.01
N SER A 69 22.85 -15.28 8.77
CA SER A 69 22.93 -16.31 7.72
C SER A 69 21.90 -17.42 7.95
N GLY A 70 21.13 -17.75 6.90
CA GLY A 70 20.07 -18.75 6.96
C GLY A 70 18.77 -18.28 7.61
N PHE A 71 18.62 -16.99 7.93
CA PHE A 71 17.34 -16.42 8.36
C PHE A 71 16.35 -16.43 7.19
N ALA A 72 15.25 -17.17 7.34
CA ALA A 72 14.23 -17.30 6.30
C ALA A 72 13.39 -16.01 6.23
N ALA A 73 13.62 -15.21 5.18
CA ALA A 73 12.88 -13.97 4.92
C ALA A 73 12.32 -13.89 3.48
N ASP A 74 12.54 -14.92 2.65
CA ASP A 74 12.25 -14.88 1.21
C ASP A 74 10.75 -14.70 0.88
N SER A 75 9.87 -15.19 1.76
CA SER A 75 8.40 -15.04 1.66
C SER A 75 7.87 -13.79 2.37
N ALA A 76 8.70 -13.11 3.16
CA ALA A 76 8.23 -12.08 4.07
C ALA A 76 8.11 -10.72 3.38
N THR A 77 7.04 -9.99 3.70
CA THR A 77 6.89 -8.59 3.33
C THR A 77 7.60 -7.71 4.35
N ALA A 78 8.51 -6.85 3.90
CA ALA A 78 9.20 -5.90 4.76
C ALA A 78 8.47 -4.56 4.83
N LEU A 79 8.27 -4.09 6.06
CA LEU A 79 7.54 -2.88 6.40
C LEU A 79 8.42 -2.00 7.30
N SER A 80 8.76 -0.80 6.86
CA SER A 80 9.40 0.19 7.71
C SER A 80 8.34 0.96 8.50
N VAL A 81 8.65 1.28 9.77
CA VAL A 81 7.84 2.12 10.63
C VAL A 81 8.76 3.09 11.36
N GLY A 82 8.90 4.30 10.82
CA GLY A 82 9.96 5.21 11.26
C GLY A 82 11.33 4.57 11.02
N GLU A 83 12.12 4.40 12.09
CA GLU A 83 13.45 3.80 12.01
C GLU A 83 13.44 2.27 12.27
N ASP A 84 12.27 1.67 12.38
CA ASP A 84 12.12 0.23 12.60
C ASP A 84 11.78 -0.50 11.31
N VAL A 85 12.18 -1.76 11.20
CA VAL A 85 11.74 -2.64 10.11
C VAL A 85 11.18 -3.93 10.67
N PHE A 86 9.97 -4.25 10.21
CA PHE A 86 9.26 -5.49 10.50
C PHE A 86 9.20 -6.34 9.25
N LEU A 87 9.40 -7.64 9.41
CA LEU A 87 9.07 -8.65 8.41
C LEU A 87 7.76 -9.31 8.82
N VAL A 88 6.85 -9.46 7.87
CA VAL A 88 5.54 -10.09 8.06
C VAL A 88 5.39 -11.22 7.06
N ASP A 89 5.19 -12.44 7.56
CA ASP A 89 4.88 -13.63 6.78
C ASP A 89 3.47 -14.09 7.15
N ALA A 90 2.48 -13.61 6.40
CA ALA A 90 1.07 -13.92 6.61
C ALA A 90 0.64 -15.07 5.69
N GLU A 91 -0.25 -15.95 6.16
CA GLU A 91 -0.84 -17.03 5.36
C GLU A 91 -1.87 -16.50 4.34
N VAL A 92 -1.41 -15.63 3.44
CA VAL A 92 -2.17 -15.01 2.35
C VAL A 92 -1.22 -14.73 1.19
N GLU A 93 -1.65 -15.07 -0.01
CA GLU A 93 -0.85 -14.85 -1.21
C GLU A 93 -0.74 -13.34 -1.51
N GLY A 94 0.48 -12.86 -1.79
CA GLY A 94 0.72 -11.47 -2.16
C GLY A 94 0.32 -10.47 -1.08
N PHE A 95 0.77 -10.70 0.16
CA PHE A 95 0.46 -9.82 1.29
C PHE A 95 0.84 -8.36 1.05
N ASP A 96 1.93 -8.10 0.33
CA ASP A 96 2.34 -6.76 -0.14
C ASP A 96 1.25 -6.08 -0.99
N ARG A 97 0.62 -6.82 -1.89
CA ARG A 97 -0.47 -6.34 -2.75
C ARG A 97 -1.75 -6.11 -1.95
N GLU A 98 -2.09 -7.02 -1.04
CA GLU A 98 -3.22 -6.83 -0.14
C GLU A 98 -3.01 -5.63 0.78
N TYR A 99 -1.77 -5.43 1.27
CA TYR A 99 -1.37 -4.24 2.01
C TYR A 99 -1.63 -2.97 1.20
N CYS A 100 -1.11 -2.89 -0.04
CA CYS A 100 -1.36 -1.75 -0.93
C CYS A 100 -2.86 -1.51 -1.16
N ARG A 101 -3.64 -2.56 -1.40
CA ARG A 101 -5.10 -2.45 -1.62
C ARG A 101 -5.79 -1.86 -0.40
N ALA A 102 -5.48 -2.36 0.80
CA ALA A 102 -6.11 -1.87 2.02
C ALA A 102 -5.64 -0.46 2.39
N ALA A 103 -4.35 -0.16 2.24
CA ALA A 103 -3.78 1.15 2.53
C ALA A 103 -4.30 2.25 1.61
N LEU A 104 -4.71 1.90 0.39
CA LEU A 104 -5.29 2.84 -0.57
C LEU A 104 -6.83 2.84 -0.58
N ASP A 105 -7.52 1.92 0.11
CA ASP A 105 -8.98 1.87 0.07
C ASP A 105 -9.60 3.13 0.69
N ALA A 106 -10.40 3.83 -0.13
CA ALA A 106 -11.08 5.06 0.21
C ALA A 106 -10.16 6.23 0.57
N GLU A 107 -8.86 6.10 0.32
CA GLU A 107 -7.90 7.19 0.49
C GLU A 107 -8.15 8.32 -0.51
N VAL A 108 -7.86 9.54 -0.07
CA VAL A 108 -7.97 10.73 -0.91
C VAL A 108 -6.61 11.03 -1.52
N ILE A 109 -6.50 10.81 -2.82
CA ILE A 109 -5.29 11.06 -3.61
C ILE A 109 -5.47 12.28 -4.51
N LEU A 110 -4.37 12.80 -5.05
CA LEU A 110 -4.39 13.81 -6.11
C LEU A 110 -4.35 13.11 -7.46
N VAL A 111 -5.28 13.46 -8.35
CA VAL A 111 -5.37 12.91 -9.70
C VAL A 111 -5.53 14.03 -10.72
N LYS A 112 -5.00 13.81 -11.91
CA LYS A 112 -5.22 14.61 -13.10
C LYS A 112 -5.86 13.71 -14.13
N HIS A 113 -7.20 13.71 -14.23
CA HIS A 113 -7.92 12.76 -15.07
C HIS A 113 -9.13 13.41 -15.76
N PRO A 114 -9.29 13.22 -17.08
CA PRO A 114 -8.31 12.64 -18.00
C PRO A 114 -7.14 13.62 -18.25
N ALA A 115 -5.90 13.13 -18.22
CA ALA A 115 -4.73 13.98 -18.56
C ALA A 115 -4.44 14.01 -20.06
N VAL A 116 -4.67 12.88 -20.76
CA VAL A 116 -4.46 12.70 -22.20
C VAL A 116 -5.59 11.82 -22.75
N VAL A 117 -6.15 12.17 -23.90
CA VAL A 117 -7.15 11.37 -24.61
C VAL A 117 -6.72 11.24 -26.08
N GLY A 118 -6.57 10.02 -26.58
CA GLY A 118 -6.16 9.78 -27.98
C GLY A 118 -4.83 10.44 -28.37
N GLY A 119 -3.91 10.60 -27.42
CA GLY A 119 -2.63 11.30 -27.62
C GLY A 119 -2.69 12.83 -27.50
N VAL A 120 -3.87 13.41 -27.22
CA VAL A 120 -4.05 14.85 -27.02
C VAL A 120 -4.04 15.18 -25.52
N VAL A 121 -3.14 16.06 -25.09
CA VAL A 121 -3.08 16.57 -23.70
C VAL A 121 -4.33 17.41 -23.41
N GLN A 122 -4.95 17.16 -22.26
CA GLN A 122 -6.14 17.86 -21.81
C GLN A 122 -5.79 19.03 -20.90
N ASP A 123 -6.62 20.07 -20.93
CA ASP A 123 -6.55 21.22 -20.02
C ASP A 123 -7.28 20.90 -18.69
N THR A 124 -6.79 19.89 -17.99
CA THR A 124 -7.34 19.40 -16.73
C THR A 124 -6.38 19.69 -15.59
N GLU A 125 -6.89 20.24 -14.48
CA GLU A 125 -6.07 20.50 -13.30
C GLU A 125 -5.99 19.28 -12.38
N TRP A 126 -5.02 19.28 -11.46
CA TRP A 126 -4.97 18.32 -10.37
C TRP A 126 -6.17 18.53 -9.44
N SER A 127 -6.86 17.45 -9.10
CA SER A 127 -7.99 17.46 -8.18
C SER A 127 -7.89 16.31 -7.19
N LYS A 128 -8.59 16.43 -6.06
CA LYS A 128 -8.72 15.32 -5.11
C LYS A 128 -9.68 14.28 -5.65
N ALA A 129 -9.33 13.00 -5.59
CA ALA A 129 -10.26 11.91 -5.81
C ALA A 129 -10.18 10.90 -4.68
N ARG A 130 -11.32 10.31 -4.34
CA ARG A 130 -11.33 9.12 -3.49
C ARG A 130 -11.00 7.91 -4.36
N PHE A 131 -9.90 7.24 -4.05
CA PHE A 131 -9.45 6.06 -4.75
C PHE A 131 -10.05 4.79 -4.14
N ARG A 132 -10.33 3.82 -4.99
CA ARG A 132 -10.63 2.45 -4.58
C ARG A 132 -10.14 1.47 -5.64
N PHE A 133 -9.56 0.37 -5.17
CA PHE A 133 -9.23 -0.78 -6.00
C PHE A 133 -10.01 -2.00 -5.53
N ALA A 134 -10.99 -2.44 -6.33
CA ALA A 134 -11.85 -3.56 -6.00
C ALA A 134 -12.35 -4.24 -7.27
N GLU A 135 -12.52 -5.57 -7.23
CA GLU A 135 -13.01 -6.36 -8.36
C GLU A 135 -12.17 -6.16 -9.63
N ASP A 136 -10.84 -6.05 -9.46
CA ASP A 136 -9.88 -5.77 -10.53
C ASP A 136 -10.19 -4.49 -11.33
N ARG A 137 -10.84 -3.52 -10.68
CA ARG A 137 -11.11 -2.18 -11.24
C ARG A 137 -10.52 -1.08 -10.39
N VAL A 138 -9.92 -0.11 -11.07
CA VAL A 138 -9.62 1.20 -10.48
C VAL A 138 -10.90 2.02 -10.50
N ARG A 139 -11.19 2.70 -9.38
CA ARG A 139 -12.30 3.63 -9.25
C ARG A 139 -11.80 4.94 -8.64
N LEU A 140 -12.11 6.04 -9.31
CA LEU A 140 -11.85 7.39 -8.85
C LEU A 140 -13.19 8.10 -8.69
N ALA A 141 -13.55 8.51 -7.48
CA ALA A 141 -14.68 9.40 -7.25
C ALA A 141 -14.14 10.84 -7.14
N LEU A 142 -14.48 11.66 -8.13
CA LEU A 142 -14.04 13.04 -8.29
C LEU A 142 -15.04 14.00 -7.59
N PRO A 143 -14.64 15.26 -7.35
CA PRO A 143 -15.56 16.28 -6.85
C PRO A 143 -16.72 16.50 -7.84
N GLY A 144 -17.88 16.92 -7.34
CA GLY A 144 -19.05 17.19 -8.20
C GLY A 144 -19.85 15.96 -8.63
N GLY A 145 -19.48 14.76 -8.17
CA GLY A 145 -20.19 13.50 -8.49
C GLY A 145 -19.70 12.82 -9.77
N GLU A 146 -18.67 13.36 -10.40
CA GLU A 146 -17.97 12.73 -11.50
C GLU A 146 -17.19 11.51 -11.01
N SER A 147 -17.01 10.51 -11.88
CA SER A 147 -16.24 9.33 -11.54
C SER A 147 -15.58 8.72 -12.77
N ALA A 148 -14.41 8.13 -12.58
CA ALA A 148 -13.75 7.30 -13.57
C ALA A 148 -13.64 5.87 -13.04
N SER A 149 -13.87 4.88 -13.90
CA SER A 149 -13.61 3.48 -13.58
C SER A 149 -13.22 2.68 -14.80
N PHE A 150 -12.06 2.04 -14.73
CA PHE A 150 -11.53 1.15 -15.75
C PHE A 150 -11.03 -0.14 -15.09
N PRO A 151 -11.13 -1.29 -15.76
CA PRO A 151 -10.55 -2.53 -15.29
C PRO A 151 -9.03 -2.50 -15.48
N VAL A 152 -8.31 -3.33 -14.71
CA VAL A 152 -6.85 -3.44 -14.82
C VAL A 152 -6.44 -4.03 -16.17
N GLU A 153 -7.29 -4.86 -16.78
CA GLU A 153 -7.01 -5.46 -18.10
C GLU A 153 -6.93 -4.42 -19.23
N ASP A 154 -7.57 -3.27 -19.06
CA ASP A 154 -7.52 -2.15 -20.02
C ASP A 154 -6.29 -1.26 -19.81
N VAL A 155 -5.52 -1.47 -18.74
CA VAL A 155 -4.30 -0.69 -18.47
C VAL A 155 -3.18 -1.15 -19.41
N GLY A 156 -2.84 -0.29 -20.38
CA GLY A 156 -1.77 -0.53 -21.34
C GLY A 156 -0.41 -0.03 -20.87
N THR A 157 -0.36 1.01 -20.05
CA THR A 157 0.89 1.60 -19.56
C THR A 157 0.80 2.04 -18.10
N VAL A 158 1.89 1.81 -17.36
CA VAL A 158 2.12 2.33 -16.01
C VAL A 158 3.53 2.88 -15.95
N GLU A 159 3.66 4.19 -15.75
CA GLU A 159 4.95 4.87 -15.73
C GLU A 159 5.08 5.73 -14.48
N SER A 160 6.24 5.68 -13.82
CA SER A 160 6.57 6.60 -12.73
C SER A 160 7.28 7.83 -13.28
N ALA A 161 6.91 9.01 -12.78
CA ALA A 161 7.54 10.28 -13.14
C ALA A 161 7.58 11.22 -11.92
N THR A 162 8.30 12.34 -12.06
CA THR A 162 8.21 13.47 -11.14
C THR A 162 7.54 14.62 -11.87
N GLU A 163 6.50 15.19 -11.28
CA GLU A 163 5.74 16.30 -11.85
C GLU A 163 5.44 17.39 -10.81
N THR A 164 5.14 18.59 -11.29
CA THR A 164 4.57 19.64 -10.44
C THR A 164 3.11 19.32 -10.15
N VAL A 165 2.81 19.08 -8.86
CA VAL A 165 1.48 18.79 -8.35
C VAL A 165 1.20 19.76 -7.20
N MET A 166 0.24 20.66 -7.40
CA MET A 166 -0.10 21.72 -6.43
C MET A 166 1.15 22.51 -6.00
N ASP A 167 1.89 23.04 -6.97
CA ASP A 167 3.14 23.82 -6.79
C ASP A 167 4.37 23.08 -6.22
N ASP A 168 4.24 21.79 -5.86
CA ASP A 168 5.35 20.97 -5.37
C ASP A 168 5.80 19.93 -6.40
N GLN A 169 7.10 19.61 -6.45
CA GLN A 169 7.59 18.43 -7.18
C GLN A 169 7.20 17.16 -6.42
N ARG A 170 6.42 16.29 -7.05
CA ARG A 170 5.94 15.04 -6.44
C ARG A 170 6.17 13.84 -7.36
N PRO A 171 6.43 12.64 -6.81
CA PRO A 171 6.33 11.43 -7.59
C PRO A 171 4.87 11.22 -8.02
N VAL A 172 4.68 10.84 -9.27
CA VAL A 172 3.37 10.53 -9.85
C VAL A 172 3.43 9.21 -10.61
N VAL A 173 2.30 8.51 -10.64
CA VAL A 173 2.11 7.32 -11.46
C VAL A 173 1.16 7.68 -12.60
N ARG A 174 1.67 7.63 -13.83
CA ARG A 174 0.89 7.80 -15.05
C ARG A 174 0.31 6.46 -15.44
N VAL A 175 -1.00 6.40 -15.56
CA VAL A 175 -1.73 5.19 -15.96
C VAL A 175 -2.44 5.49 -17.28
N GLY A 176 -2.03 4.79 -18.33
CA GLY A 176 -2.73 4.79 -19.61
C GLY A 176 -3.65 3.58 -19.70
N HIS A 177 -4.93 3.82 -19.96
CA HIS A 177 -5.91 2.76 -20.20
C HIS A 177 -6.66 3.00 -21.51
N THR A 178 -7.22 1.95 -22.07
CA THR A 178 -8.23 2.06 -23.11
C THR A 178 -9.60 2.30 -22.49
N ASP A 179 -10.46 2.97 -23.24
CA ASP A 179 -11.89 3.06 -22.98
C ASP A 179 -12.60 2.31 -24.11
N ASP A 180 -13.62 1.52 -23.76
CA ASP A 180 -14.53 0.90 -24.73
C ASP A 180 -15.45 1.93 -25.41
#